data_AF-A0A6A4VHK5-F1
#
_entry.id   AF-A0A6A4VHK5-F1
#
_cell.length_a   1.000
_cell.length_b   1.000
_cell.length_c   1.000
_cell.angle_alpha   90.00
_cell.angle_beta   90.00
_cell.angle_gamma   90.00
#
_symmetry.space_group_name_H-M   'P 1'
#
loop_
_entity.id
_entity.type
_entity.pdbx_description
1 polymer ?
#
loop_
_entity_poly.entity_id
_entity_poly.type
_entity_poly.pdbx_seq_one_letter_code
_entity_poly.pdbx_strand_id
1 'polypeptide(L)'
;MKRFSQWLTPAHMVAYMSHPKHKGRGLTSQQEETAQQWLAQKNPQFLPPLLMMQIQDERLPKTMFMEEVVSSLSPASWWLLMGKKVAKEEPLPDGLIELMSRLHRLPTSSASIERLFSSFGLVQSKIRNQLGNEKAAKLVKCYRMLRSPTDDDWE
;
A
#
# COMPACT_ATOMS: atom_id res chain seq x y z
N MET A 1 19.65 9.45 -12.87
CA MET A 1 18.84 8.26 -12.54
C MET A 1 17.83 8.67 -11.46
N LYS A 2 16.53 8.72 -11.75
CA LYS A 2 15.53 9.25 -10.80
C LYS A 2 15.41 8.28 -9.62
N ARG A 3 15.69 8.73 -8.38
CA ARG A 3 15.66 7.92 -7.15
C ARG A 3 14.43 7.00 -7.07
N PHE A 4 13.28 7.46 -7.55
CA PHE A 4 12.04 6.67 -7.65
C PHE A 4 12.20 5.28 -8.27
N SER A 5 12.98 5.12 -9.35
CA SER A 5 13.17 3.82 -10.00
C SER A 5 14.03 2.85 -9.20
N GLN A 6 14.82 3.34 -8.24
CA GLN A 6 15.63 2.51 -7.34
C GLN A 6 14.82 2.00 -6.13
N TRP A 7 13.65 2.57 -5.87
CA TRP A 7 12.82 2.28 -4.69
C TRP A 7 11.49 1.59 -5.03
N LEU A 8 11.15 1.48 -6.31
CA LEU A 8 9.97 0.76 -6.74
C LEU A 8 10.18 -0.74 -6.50
N THR A 9 9.38 -1.31 -5.61
CA THR A 9 9.43 -2.74 -5.27
C THR A 9 8.19 -3.41 -5.84
N PRO A 10 8.20 -4.75 -5.98
CA PRO A 10 6.99 -5.48 -6.39
C PRO A 10 5.79 -5.20 -5.47
N ALA A 11 6.03 -5.01 -4.16
CA ALA A 11 4.98 -4.63 -3.21
C ALA A 11 4.33 -3.27 -3.55
N HIS A 12 5.11 -2.28 -3.98
CA HIS A 12 4.59 -0.99 -4.44
C HIS A 12 3.75 -1.15 -5.71
N MET A 13 4.19 -2.01 -6.63
CA MET A 13 3.45 -2.30 -7.87
C MET A 13 2.13 -3.00 -7.58
N VAL A 14 2.13 -4.03 -6.71
CA VAL A 14 0.90 -4.71 -6.28
C VAL A 14 -0.05 -3.74 -5.59
N ALA A 15 0.44 -2.87 -4.70
CA ALA A 15 -0.39 -1.84 -4.07
C ALA A 15 -1.01 -0.88 -5.09
N TYR A 16 -0.30 -0.56 -6.18
CA TYR A 16 -0.83 0.30 -7.24
C TYR A 16 -1.84 -0.44 -8.13
N MET A 17 -1.61 -1.72 -8.45
CA MET A 17 -2.53 -2.59 -9.19
C MET A 17 -3.83 -2.86 -8.43
N SER A 18 -3.74 -3.05 -7.13
CA SER A 18 -4.89 -3.30 -6.23
C SER A 18 -5.60 -2.03 -5.76
N HIS A 19 -5.16 -0.85 -6.21
CA HIS A 19 -5.79 0.41 -5.85
C HIS A 19 -7.12 0.59 -6.60
N PRO A 20 -8.26 0.83 -5.92
CA PRO A 20 -9.58 0.86 -6.55
C PRO A 20 -9.72 1.98 -7.62
N LYS A 21 -9.08 3.13 -7.40
CA LYS A 21 -8.99 4.22 -8.39
C LYS A 21 -7.98 4.00 -9.53
N HIS A 22 -6.74 3.60 -9.20
CA HIS A 22 -5.64 3.62 -10.17
C HIS A 22 -5.48 2.32 -10.94
N LYS A 23 -5.74 1.17 -10.31
CA LYS A 23 -5.74 -0.17 -10.92
C LYS A 23 -4.48 -0.50 -11.73
N GLY A 24 -3.32 0.04 -11.35
CA GLY A 24 -2.07 -0.19 -12.06
C GLY A 24 -1.90 0.63 -13.34
N ARG A 25 -2.78 1.60 -13.63
CA ARG A 25 -2.73 2.39 -14.88
C ARG A 25 -1.35 3.03 -15.07
N GLY A 26 -0.68 2.67 -16.16
CA GLY A 26 0.64 3.18 -16.53
C GLY A 26 1.83 2.30 -16.12
N LEU A 27 1.61 1.14 -15.50
CA LEU A 27 2.65 0.12 -15.37
C LEU A 27 2.97 -0.51 -16.72
N THR A 28 4.23 -0.89 -16.93
CA THR A 28 4.63 -1.67 -18.12
C THR A 28 4.29 -3.14 -17.91
N SER A 29 4.14 -3.91 -19.00
CA SER A 29 3.87 -5.35 -18.92
C SER A 29 4.92 -6.10 -18.08
N GLN A 30 6.18 -5.68 -18.14
CA GLN A 30 7.24 -6.28 -17.30
C GLN A 30 7.05 -5.98 -15.81
N GLN A 31 6.58 -4.78 -15.46
CA GLN A 31 6.29 -4.41 -14.07
C GLN A 31 5.06 -5.15 -13.54
N GLU A 32 4.02 -5.28 -14.37
CA GLU A 32 2.83 -6.07 -14.03
C GLU A 32 3.20 -7.54 -13.80
N GLU A 33 3.94 -8.16 -14.72
CA GLU A 33 4.42 -9.53 -14.58
C GLU A 33 5.24 -9.70 -13.28
N THR A 34 6.17 -8.79 -13.01
CA THR A 34 6.99 -8.81 -11.79
C THR A 34 6.13 -8.75 -10.52
N ALA A 35 5.10 -7.89 -10.50
CA ALA A 35 4.18 -7.73 -9.38
C ALA A 35 3.30 -8.98 -9.18
N GLN A 36 2.77 -9.52 -10.27
CA GLN A 36 1.94 -10.73 -10.26
C GLN A 36 2.73 -11.95 -9.79
N GLN A 37 3.97 -12.13 -10.28
CA GLN A 37 4.87 -13.19 -9.82
C GLN A 37 5.16 -13.07 -8.33
N TRP A 38 5.45 -11.86 -7.84
CA TRP A 38 5.68 -11.63 -6.41
C TRP A 38 4.44 -11.95 -5.57
N LEU A 39 3.24 -11.61 -6.04
CA LEU A 39 2.00 -11.92 -5.35
C LEU A 39 1.73 -13.43 -5.33
N ALA A 40 1.93 -14.11 -6.47
CA ALA A 40 1.76 -15.55 -6.59
C ALA A 40 2.75 -16.34 -5.72
N GLN A 41 3.98 -15.83 -5.54
CA GLN A 41 4.96 -16.39 -4.59
C GLN A 41 4.50 -16.33 -3.13
N LYS A 42 3.65 -15.34 -2.76
CA LYS A 42 3.06 -15.26 -1.42
C LYS A 42 1.95 -16.29 -1.26
N ASN A 43 1.02 -16.31 -2.21
CA ASN A 43 -0.01 -17.33 -2.34
C ASN A 43 -0.56 -17.25 -3.78
N PRO A 44 -0.49 -18.32 -4.58
CA PRO A 44 -1.00 -18.32 -5.95
C PRO A 44 -2.50 -17.96 -6.04
N GLN A 45 -3.27 -18.25 -4.99
CA GLN A 45 -4.70 -17.93 -4.93
C GLN A 45 -4.98 -16.42 -4.81
N PHE A 46 -3.98 -15.58 -4.53
CA PHE A 46 -4.16 -14.13 -4.44
C PHE A 46 -4.27 -13.45 -5.81
N LEU A 47 -3.79 -14.10 -6.87
CA LEU A 47 -3.77 -13.53 -8.21
C LEU A 47 -5.18 -13.41 -8.83
N PRO A 48 -6.05 -14.44 -8.81
CA PRO A 48 -7.38 -14.33 -9.41
C PRO A 48 -8.23 -13.17 -8.85
N PRO A 49 -8.33 -12.94 -7.52
CA PRO A 49 -9.07 -11.80 -6.98
C PRO A 49 -8.52 -10.43 -7.43
N LEU A 50 -7.20 -10.31 -7.60
CA LEU A 50 -6.58 -9.08 -8.11
C LEU A 50 -7.02 -8.84 -9.56
N LEU A 51 -6.95 -9.88 -10.42
CA LEU A 51 -7.33 -9.78 -11.82
C LEU A 51 -8.83 -9.50 -11.98
N MET A 52 -9.68 -10.18 -11.21
CA MET A 52 -11.14 -9.93 -11.16
C MET A 52 -11.45 -8.47 -10.79
N MET A 53 -10.71 -7.88 -9.85
CA MET A 53 -10.86 -6.48 -9.48
C MET A 53 -10.48 -5.53 -10.62
N GLN A 54 -9.40 -5.83 -11.36
CA GLN A 54 -8.91 -4.99 -12.45
C GLN A 54 -9.93 -4.94 -13.60
N ILE A 55 -10.55 -6.08 -13.92
CA ILE A 55 -11.60 -6.15 -14.94
C ILE A 55 -12.99 -5.75 -14.43
N GLN A 56 -13.15 -5.51 -13.12
CA GLN A 56 -14.45 -5.27 -12.48
C GLN A 56 -15.45 -6.38 -12.80
N ASP A 57 -15.04 -7.62 -12.51
CA ASP A 57 -15.84 -8.82 -12.75
C ASP A 57 -17.28 -8.65 -12.22
N GLU A 58 -18.25 -9.18 -12.97
CA GLU A 58 -19.68 -9.01 -12.65
C GLU A 58 -20.09 -9.60 -11.31
N ARG A 59 -19.32 -10.57 -10.79
CA ARG A 59 -19.49 -11.16 -9.46
C ARG A 59 -19.13 -10.20 -8.34
N LEU A 60 -18.39 -9.13 -8.65
CA LEU A 60 -18.01 -8.14 -7.65
C LEU A 60 -19.14 -7.09 -7.48
N PRO A 61 -19.40 -6.63 -6.25
CA PRO A 61 -20.41 -5.60 -6.00
C PRO A 61 -20.09 -4.30 -6.74
N LYS A 62 -20.84 -4.01 -7.81
CA LYS A 62 -20.66 -2.79 -8.65
C LYS A 62 -20.68 -1.50 -7.84
N THR A 63 -21.45 -1.47 -6.73
CA THR A 63 -21.51 -0.33 -5.80
C THR A 63 -20.14 0.04 -5.23
N MET A 64 -19.21 -0.91 -5.10
CA MET A 64 -17.87 -0.63 -4.58
C MET A 64 -16.98 0.13 -5.58
N PHE A 65 -17.33 0.13 -6.87
CA PHE A 65 -16.58 0.81 -7.90
C PHE A 65 -17.17 2.17 -8.29
N MET A 66 -18.28 2.58 -7.67
CA MET A 66 -18.85 3.92 -7.82
C MET A 66 -17.84 4.98 -7.38
N GLU A 67 -17.81 6.11 -8.08
CA GLU A 67 -16.83 7.17 -7.86
C GLU A 67 -16.92 7.74 -6.44
N GLU A 68 -18.13 7.88 -5.91
CA GLU A 68 -18.42 8.35 -4.56
C GLU A 68 -17.82 7.42 -3.50
N VAL A 69 -17.86 6.11 -3.73
CA VAL A 69 -17.30 5.10 -2.81
C VAL A 69 -15.77 5.04 -2.92
N VAL A 70 -15.25 5.09 -4.14
CA VAL A 70 -13.80 5.02 -4.39
C VAL A 70 -13.07 6.28 -3.92
N SER A 71 -13.71 7.44 -3.99
CA SER A 71 -13.14 8.73 -3.57
C SER A 71 -13.24 8.98 -2.06
N SER A 72 -14.28 8.46 -1.40
CA SER A 72 -14.50 8.64 0.04
C SER A 72 -13.70 7.67 0.92
N LEU A 73 -13.30 6.51 0.38
CA LEU A 73 -12.61 5.48 1.14
C LEU A 73 -11.11 5.46 0.89
N SER A 74 -10.34 5.19 1.96
CA SER A 74 -8.96 4.75 1.81
C SER A 74 -8.91 3.40 1.08
N PRO A 75 -7.89 3.11 0.26
CA PRO A 75 -7.75 1.80 -0.40
C PRO A 75 -7.74 0.62 0.58
N ALA A 76 -7.16 0.80 1.77
CA ALA A 76 -7.18 -0.23 2.82
C ALA A 76 -8.61 -0.49 3.34
N SER A 77 -9.38 0.56 3.61
CA SER A 77 -10.79 0.45 4.02
C SER A 77 -11.65 -0.17 2.93
N TRP A 78 -11.36 0.14 1.67
CA TRP A 78 -12.05 -0.43 0.52
C TRP A 78 -11.88 -1.95 0.45
N TRP A 79 -10.66 -2.47 0.60
CA TRP A 79 -10.40 -3.92 0.62
C TRP A 79 -11.10 -4.63 1.78
N LEU A 80 -11.11 -4.02 2.98
CA LEU A 80 -11.82 -4.58 4.14
C LEU A 80 -13.34 -4.68 3.88
N LEU A 81 -13.94 -3.65 3.29
CA LEU A 81 -15.36 -3.65 2.96
C LEU A 81 -15.70 -4.61 1.81
N MET A 82 -14.82 -4.69 0.80
CA MET A 82 -14.97 -5.61 -0.32
C MET A 82 -14.99 -7.06 0.17
N GLY A 83 -14.03 -7.44 1.03
CA GLY A 83 -14.00 -8.77 1.63
C GLY A 83 -15.28 -9.11 2.39
N LYS A 84 -15.84 -8.17 3.16
CA LYS A 84 -17.11 -8.37 3.87
C LYS A 84 -18.32 -8.55 2.94
N LYS A 85 -18.35 -7.85 1.80
CA LYS A 85 -19.45 -7.97 0.83
C LYS A 85 -19.37 -9.27 0.04
N VAL A 86 -18.18 -9.65 -0.40
CA VAL A 86 -17.94 -10.82 -1.26
C VAL A 86 -17.97 -12.14 -0.47
N ALA A 87 -17.65 -12.12 0.84
CA ALA A 87 -17.72 -13.28 1.73
C ALA A 87 -19.10 -13.96 1.82
N LYS A 88 -20.17 -13.29 1.36
CA LYS A 88 -21.52 -13.87 1.33
C LYS A 88 -21.73 -14.84 0.16
N GLU A 89 -20.98 -14.70 -0.92
CA GLU A 89 -21.15 -15.50 -2.14
C GLU A 89 -19.95 -16.40 -2.38
N GLU A 90 -18.75 -15.83 -2.41
CA GLU A 90 -17.50 -16.56 -2.67
C GLU A 90 -16.40 -15.95 -1.79
N PRO A 91 -15.97 -16.62 -0.70
CA PRO A 91 -14.98 -16.05 0.20
C PRO A 91 -13.65 -15.83 -0.51
N LEU A 92 -13.07 -14.64 -0.31
CA LEU A 92 -11.73 -14.35 -0.78
C LEU A 92 -10.70 -15.24 -0.04
N PRO A 93 -9.56 -15.57 -0.67
CA PRO A 93 -8.52 -16.38 -0.05
C PRO A 93 -8.03 -15.79 1.27
N ASP A 94 -7.77 -16.68 2.24
CA ASP A 94 -7.28 -16.31 3.56
C ASP A 94 -5.98 -15.49 3.49
N GLY A 95 -5.91 -14.41 4.25
CA GLY A 95 -4.75 -13.52 4.30
C GLY A 95 -4.66 -12.50 3.17
N LEU A 96 -5.48 -12.57 2.11
CA LEU A 96 -5.47 -11.59 1.03
C LEU A 96 -5.84 -10.20 1.55
N ILE A 97 -6.93 -10.09 2.30
CA ILE A 97 -7.43 -8.82 2.83
C ILE A 97 -6.41 -8.20 3.80
N GLU A 98 -5.76 -9.02 4.62
CA GLU A 98 -4.70 -8.55 5.51
C GLU A 98 -3.51 -7.99 4.71
N LEU A 99 -3.06 -8.72 3.70
CA LEU A 99 -1.97 -8.31 2.83
C LEU A 99 -2.29 -6.97 2.13
N MET A 100 -3.45 -6.86 1.47
CA MET A 100 -3.87 -5.65 0.77
C MET A 100 -4.01 -4.47 1.73
N SER A 101 -4.63 -4.70 2.89
CA SER A 101 -4.75 -3.66 3.94
C SER A 101 -3.38 -3.18 4.41
N ARG A 102 -2.41 -4.08 4.58
CA ARG A 102 -1.04 -3.72 4.99
C ARG A 102 -0.33 -2.95 3.90
N LEU A 103 -0.39 -3.42 2.65
CA LEU A 103 0.23 -2.76 1.49
C LEU A 103 -0.28 -1.32 1.33
N HIS A 104 -1.58 -1.09 1.51
CA HIS A 104 -2.18 0.24 1.40
C HIS A 104 -1.99 1.14 2.62
N ARG A 105 -1.55 0.60 3.77
CA ARG A 105 -1.13 1.38 4.94
C ARG A 105 0.33 1.79 4.90
N LEU A 106 1.14 1.18 4.02
CA LEU A 106 2.53 1.56 3.84
C LEU A 106 2.60 2.97 3.19
N PRO A 107 3.55 3.81 3.60
CA PRO A 107 3.77 5.10 2.94
C PRO A 107 4.30 4.86 1.52
N THR A 108 3.41 4.94 0.53
CA THR A 108 3.71 4.64 -0.88
C THR A 108 4.14 5.86 -1.69
N SER A 109 3.98 7.10 -1.17
CA SER A 109 4.36 8.30 -1.92
C SER A 109 5.85 8.63 -1.79
N SER A 110 6.47 9.04 -2.90
CA SER A 110 7.86 9.50 -2.93
C SER A 110 8.11 10.62 -1.92
N ALA A 111 7.17 11.56 -1.79
CA ALA A 111 7.24 12.64 -0.80
C ALA A 111 7.20 12.11 0.65
N SER A 112 6.50 11.00 0.92
CA SER A 112 6.51 10.38 2.26
C SER A 112 7.84 9.67 2.54
N ILE A 113 8.42 9.03 1.52
CA ILE A 113 9.75 8.43 1.58
C ILE A 113 10.82 9.52 1.77
N GLU A 114 10.72 10.65 1.06
CA GLU A 114 11.61 11.81 1.21
C GLU A 114 11.48 12.47 2.58
N ARG A 115 10.27 12.54 3.15
CA ARG A 115 10.06 12.97 4.55
C ARG A 115 10.71 12.00 5.55
N LEU A 116 10.66 10.69 5.29
CA LEU A 116 11.37 9.70 6.08
C LEU A 116 12.89 9.91 6.00
N PHE A 117 13.44 10.11 4.80
CA PHE A 117 14.85 10.41 4.60
C PHE A 117 15.27 11.73 5.23
N SER A 118 14.42 12.76 5.17
CA SER A 118 14.68 14.04 5.82
C SER A 118 14.75 13.88 7.34
N SER A 119 13.88 13.04 7.91
CA SER A 119 13.89 12.73 9.35
C SER A 119 15.14 11.92 9.74
N PHE A 120 15.51 10.92 8.94
CA PHE A 120 16.77 10.19 9.11
C PHE A 120 17.99 11.09 8.98
N GLY A 121 18.02 11.95 7.97
CA GLY A 121 19.08 12.92 7.74
C GLY A 121 19.22 13.87 8.91
N LEU A 122 18.12 14.40 9.46
CA LEU A 122 18.15 15.25 10.65
C LEU A 122 18.74 14.50 11.86
N VAL A 123 18.28 13.28 12.11
CA VAL A 123 18.75 12.46 13.24
C VAL A 123 20.24 12.11 13.09
N GLN A 124 20.67 11.69 11.91
CA GLN A 124 22.06 11.27 11.65
C GLN A 124 23.05 12.43 11.52
N SER A 125 22.62 13.59 10.99
CA SER A 125 23.54 14.72 10.71
C SER A 125 23.52 15.81 11.77
N LYS A 126 22.34 16.19 12.30
CA LYS A 126 22.19 17.36 13.18
C LYS A 126 22.04 17.00 14.65
N ILE A 127 21.34 15.90 14.95
CA ILE A 127 21.00 15.57 16.35
C ILE A 127 22.10 14.72 17.01
N ARG A 128 22.85 13.87 16.28
CA ARG A 128 24.08 13.22 16.79
C ARG A 128 24.89 12.48 15.72
N ASN A 129 26.21 12.71 15.72
CA ASN A 129 27.15 11.88 14.97
C ASN A 129 27.30 10.49 15.65
N GLN A 130 27.26 9.42 14.84
CA GLN A 130 27.57 8.02 15.20
C GLN A 130 26.51 7.19 15.95
N LEU A 131 25.27 7.16 15.46
CA LEU A 131 24.33 6.07 15.80
C LEU A 131 24.38 4.98 14.72
N GLY A 132 24.56 3.73 15.13
CA GLY A 132 24.37 2.58 14.24
C GLY A 132 22.94 2.52 13.70
N ASN A 133 22.76 1.93 12.52
CA ASN A 133 21.51 1.94 11.74
C ASN A 133 20.27 1.57 12.56
N GLU A 134 20.35 0.54 13.41
CA GLU A 134 19.22 0.10 14.23
C GLU A 134 18.77 1.16 15.25
N LYS A 135 19.72 1.81 15.92
CA LYS A 135 19.41 2.83 16.93
C LYS A 135 18.89 4.11 16.26
N ALA A 136 19.46 4.48 15.11
CA ALA A 136 18.96 5.58 14.30
C ALA A 136 17.50 5.33 13.86
N ALA A 137 17.17 4.12 13.40
CA ALA A 137 15.81 3.76 13.01
C ALA A 137 14.81 3.84 14.16
N LYS A 138 15.17 3.34 15.35
CA LYS A 138 14.34 3.47 16.56
C LYS A 138 14.11 4.94 16.93
N LEU A 139 15.15 5.76 16.88
CA LEU A 139 15.05 7.19 17.21
C LEU A 139 14.17 7.95 16.21
N VAL A 140 14.29 7.66 14.91
CA VAL A 140 13.43 8.25 13.86
C VAL A 140 11.97 7.85 14.09
N LYS A 141 11.70 6.61 14.51
CA LYS A 141 10.35 6.18 14.87
C LYS A 141 9.79 6.98 16.04
N CYS A 142 10.56 7.13 17.13
CA CYS A 142 10.17 7.94 18.29
C CYS A 142 9.94 9.41 17.91
N TYR A 143 10.87 10.00 17.15
CA TYR A 143 10.78 11.37 16.68
C TYR A 143 9.53 11.62 15.82
N ARG A 144 9.18 10.65 14.95
CA ARG A 144 7.94 10.73 14.18
C ARG A 144 6.71 10.58 15.07
N MET A 145 6.70 9.66 16.03
CA MET A 145 5.58 9.50 16.95
C MET A 145 5.33 10.75 17.80
N LEU A 146 6.38 11.44 18.24
CA LEU A 146 6.28 12.69 19.00
C LEU A 146 5.85 13.89 18.14
N ARG A 147 6.01 13.80 16.82
CA ARG A 147 5.65 14.86 15.86
C ARG A 147 4.39 14.57 15.06
N SER A 148 3.94 13.32 15.06
CA SER A 148 2.58 12.99 14.70
C SER A 148 1.71 13.76 15.68
N PRO A 149 0.80 14.62 15.20
CA PRO A 149 -0.33 14.99 16.05
C PRO A 149 -0.91 13.68 16.57
N THR A 150 -1.25 13.63 17.85
CA THR A 150 -2.33 12.74 18.26
C THR A 150 -3.50 13.06 17.34
N ASP A 151 -3.72 12.24 16.31
CA ASP A 151 -4.90 12.31 15.44
C ASP A 151 -6.11 11.91 16.31
N ASP A 152 -6.50 12.85 17.19
CA ASP A 152 -7.79 12.98 17.86
C ASP A 152 -8.45 14.29 17.38
N ASP A 153 -8.11 14.74 16.18
CA ASP A 153 -8.83 15.82 15.50
C ASP A 153 -9.73 15.18 14.43
N TRP A 154 -10.95 14.88 14.86
CA TRP A 154 -12.10 14.77 13.99
C TRP A 154 -12.36 16.14 13.35
N GLU A 155 -12.25 16.23 12.03
CA GLU A 155 -13.10 17.04 11.15
C GLU A 155 -12.99 16.54 9.71
#